data_AF-A0AAV2B0Z4-F1
#
_entry.id   AF-A0AAV2B0Z4-F1
#
_cell.length_a   1.000
_cell.length_b   1.000
_cell.length_c   1.000
_cell.angle_alpha   90.00
_cell.angle_beta   90.00
_cell.angle_gamma   90.00
#
_symmetry.space_group_name_H-M   'P 1'
#
loop_
_entity.id
_entity.type
_entity.pdbx_description
1 polymer ?
#
loop_
_entity_poly.entity_id
_entity_poly.type
_entity_poly.pdbx_seq_one_letter_code
_entity_poly.pdbx_strand_id
1 'polypeptide(L)'
;MFRLEQMETFFILLHFLHLLLFFGSPFASALEECDVAKQRKCRQALVAELEKQTRGSTTETSRELEQRCRRLEGNLNCLVLQVTRCPTPNRSGDLISRVWKYMQDNCDAFGGWWSYDCFHLEDMKKCEKIFALRDSKASQASCREYDRFRHCIGDVVQKQCDREDILSMGNYLLDSAGEMIWTCPHQSGPQKSPIVDEGFVGVDRKDTVGLDQHLQPLSIVSPPLGGAPGKIAVEESHLRSVYSAALTGESPFLTGCNARATEEMRGCLDRHQYERDQALGARDDEDRLRKECCATWNYRRCLQNAVRIHCYDTREVDIQSAVDVIPHDRGFLCRNHWIYTCNSAPRLLNKMPALFMASLLSITLYSIFIPRHL
;
A
#
# COMPACT_ATOMS: atom_id res chain seq x y z
N MET A 1 -9.94 -29.50 55.30
CA MET A 1 -9.45 -30.61 54.46
C MET A 1 -10.30 -30.62 53.19
N PHE A 2 -9.94 -29.77 52.23
CA PHE A 2 -10.57 -29.77 50.90
C PHE A 2 -10.07 -31.01 50.17
N ARG A 3 -10.97 -31.87 49.70
CA ARG A 3 -10.59 -33.10 49.00
C ARG A 3 -9.93 -32.72 47.68
N LEU A 4 -8.83 -33.40 47.35
CA LEU A 4 -8.04 -33.18 46.14
C LEU A 4 -8.90 -33.19 44.86
N GLU A 5 -9.95 -34.01 44.85
CA GLU A 5 -10.95 -34.11 43.77
C GLU A 5 -11.69 -32.79 43.48
N GLN A 6 -11.84 -31.92 44.49
CA GLN A 6 -12.52 -30.63 44.32
C GLN A 6 -11.64 -29.57 43.63
N MET A 7 -10.31 -29.70 43.71
CA MET A 7 -9.39 -28.78 43.03
C MET A 7 -9.37 -29.03 41.51
N GLU A 8 -9.39 -30.28 41.05
CA GLU A 8 -9.34 -30.60 39.62
C GLU A 8 -10.55 -30.04 38.86
N THR A 9 -11.75 -30.18 39.42
CA THR A 9 -12.96 -29.60 38.84
C THR A 9 -12.92 -28.07 38.78
N PHE A 10 -12.29 -27.42 39.74
CA PHE A 10 -12.17 -25.96 39.78
C PHE A 10 -11.22 -25.46 38.67
N PHE A 11 -10.09 -26.14 38.45
CA PHE A 11 -9.15 -25.78 37.38
C PHE A 11 -9.77 -25.99 35.99
N ILE A 12 -10.52 -27.07 35.77
CA ILE A 12 -11.21 -27.30 34.49
C ILE A 12 -12.28 -26.23 34.23
N LEU A 13 -13.06 -25.86 35.25
CA LEU A 13 -14.06 -24.78 35.15
C LEU A 13 -13.40 -23.41 34.91
N LEU A 14 -12.28 -23.12 35.57
CA LEU A 14 -11.54 -21.88 35.38
C LEU A 14 -10.95 -21.79 33.96
N HIS A 15 -10.43 -22.91 33.42
CA HIS A 15 -9.99 -23.00 32.04
C HIS A 15 -11.14 -22.85 31.04
N PHE A 16 -12.28 -23.50 31.28
CA PHE A 16 -13.47 -23.31 30.45
C PHE A 16 -13.99 -21.88 30.48
N LEU A 17 -13.96 -21.22 31.65
CA LEU A 17 -14.35 -19.82 31.78
C LEU A 17 -13.36 -18.89 31.06
N HIS A 18 -12.05 -19.17 31.14
CA HIS A 18 -11.06 -18.44 30.35
C HIS A 18 -11.25 -18.67 28.86
N LEU A 19 -11.52 -19.89 28.40
CA LEU A 19 -11.83 -20.17 27.00
C LEU A 19 -13.11 -19.46 26.57
N LEU A 20 -14.16 -19.41 27.39
CA LEU A 20 -15.39 -18.67 27.08
C LEU A 20 -15.19 -17.14 27.11
N LEU A 21 -14.27 -16.62 27.91
CA LEU A 21 -13.94 -15.18 27.90
C LEU A 21 -13.00 -14.79 26.75
N PHE A 22 -12.09 -15.69 26.35
CA PHE A 22 -11.16 -15.45 25.23
C PHE A 22 -11.77 -15.75 23.85
N PHE A 23 -12.59 -16.80 23.74
CA PHE A 23 -13.22 -17.23 22.49
C PHE A 23 -14.71 -16.87 22.40
N GLY A 24 -15.37 -16.63 23.54
CA GLY A 24 -16.80 -16.30 23.60
C GLY A 24 -17.09 -14.81 23.77
N SER A 25 -16.07 -13.93 23.72
CA SER A 25 -16.37 -12.56 23.31
C SER A 25 -16.98 -12.67 21.92
N PRO A 26 -18.24 -12.23 21.71
CA PRO A 26 -18.80 -12.24 20.37
C PRO A 26 -17.84 -11.41 19.53
N PHE A 27 -17.15 -12.07 18.60
CA PHE A 27 -16.67 -11.47 17.36
C PHE A 27 -17.93 -11.05 16.61
N ALA A 28 -18.71 -10.13 17.20
CA ALA A 28 -19.76 -9.40 16.55
C ALA A 28 -19.02 -8.60 15.50
N SER A 29 -18.99 -9.18 14.31
CA SER A 29 -18.61 -8.65 13.03
C SER A 29 -18.56 -7.14 13.08
N ALA A 30 -17.37 -6.57 13.28
CA ALA A 30 -17.14 -5.13 13.20
C ALA A 30 -17.22 -4.61 11.75
N LEU A 31 -17.98 -5.31 10.90
CA LEU A 31 -18.64 -4.76 9.73
C LEU A 31 -19.83 -3.94 10.22
N GLU A 32 -19.48 -2.84 10.89
CA GLU A 32 -20.40 -1.77 11.25
C GLU A 32 -21.18 -1.35 9.99
N GLU A 33 -22.51 -1.42 10.06
CA GLU A 33 -23.41 -0.99 8.99
C GLU A 33 -23.15 0.48 8.61
N CYS A 34 -23.66 0.90 7.44
CA CYS A 34 -23.57 2.29 7.03
C CYS A 34 -24.17 3.22 8.10
N ASP A 35 -23.36 4.11 8.66
CA ASP A 35 -23.78 5.13 9.63
C ASP A 35 -23.47 6.54 9.08
N VAL A 36 -24.50 7.18 8.53
CA VAL A 36 -24.41 8.54 7.97
C VAL A 36 -24.04 9.59 9.03
N ALA A 37 -24.43 9.38 10.29
CA ALA A 37 -24.06 10.30 11.38
C ALA A 37 -22.57 10.17 11.71
N LYS A 38 -22.04 8.94 11.76
CA LYS A 38 -20.61 8.67 11.91
C LYS A 38 -19.81 9.23 10.74
N GLN A 39 -20.27 9.02 9.51
CA GLN A 39 -19.66 9.61 8.32
C GLN A 39 -19.57 11.14 8.41
N ARG A 40 -20.68 11.80 8.80
CA ARG A 40 -20.72 13.25 8.99
C ARG A 40 -19.74 13.70 10.08
N LYS A 41 -19.67 12.98 11.20
CA LYS A 41 -18.74 13.27 12.30
C LYS A 41 -17.28 13.21 11.85
N CYS A 42 -16.89 12.15 11.15
CA CYS A 42 -15.52 11.98 10.67
C CYS A 42 -15.17 13.04 9.61
N ARG A 43 -16.12 13.38 8.73
CA ARG A 43 -15.97 14.49 7.79
C ARG A 43 -15.74 15.84 8.49
N GLN A 44 -16.54 16.16 9.50
CA GLN A 44 -16.42 17.42 10.25
C GLN A 44 -15.08 17.50 10.99
N ALA A 45 -14.63 16.40 11.58
CA ALA A 45 -13.34 16.33 12.26
C ALA A 45 -12.16 16.60 11.29
N LEU A 46 -12.21 16.04 10.07
CA LEU A 46 -11.19 16.30 9.05
C LEU A 46 -11.13 17.77 8.62
N VAL A 47 -12.29 18.38 8.36
CA VAL A 47 -12.36 19.80 8.00
C VAL A 47 -11.78 20.66 9.13
N ALA A 48 -12.15 20.37 10.37
CA ALA A 48 -11.65 21.11 11.53
C ALA A 48 -10.14 20.98 11.72
N GLU A 49 -9.55 19.80 11.48
CA GLU A 49 -8.09 19.61 11.57
C GLU A 49 -7.36 20.30 10.40
N LEU A 50 -7.90 20.28 9.18
CA LEU A 50 -7.32 21.01 8.04
C LEU A 50 -7.37 22.54 8.22
N GLU A 51 -8.48 23.08 8.73
CA GLU A 51 -8.61 24.54 8.94
C GLU A 51 -7.61 25.07 9.98
N LYS A 52 -7.14 24.23 10.92
CA LYS A 52 -6.07 24.60 11.86
C LYS A 52 -4.75 24.91 11.15
N GLN A 53 -4.49 24.28 10.00
CA GLN A 53 -3.31 24.57 9.17
C GLN A 53 -3.38 25.98 8.57
N THR A 54 -4.54 26.36 8.03
CA THR A 54 -4.72 27.64 7.31
C THR A 54 -4.54 28.86 8.22
N ARG A 55 -4.70 28.70 9.54
CA ARG A 55 -4.58 29.78 10.52
C ARG A 55 -3.13 30.14 10.90
N GLY A 56 -2.12 29.56 10.23
CA GLY A 56 -0.78 30.15 10.16
C GLY A 56 0.08 30.02 11.41
N SER A 57 0.00 28.90 12.14
CA SER A 57 1.01 28.60 13.17
C SER A 57 2.30 28.12 12.50
N THR A 58 3.22 29.04 12.21
CA THR A 58 4.51 28.77 11.55
C THR A 58 5.53 28.03 12.43
N THR A 59 5.20 27.75 13.69
CA THR A 59 6.06 26.99 14.62
C THR A 59 5.28 25.85 15.28
N GLU A 60 4.71 24.97 14.47
CA GLU A 60 4.16 23.71 14.99
C GLU A 60 5.33 22.80 15.39
N THR A 61 5.34 22.37 16.65
CA THR A 61 6.37 21.45 17.13
C THR A 61 6.21 20.08 16.46
N SER A 62 7.30 19.32 16.32
CA SER A 62 7.26 17.96 15.75
C SER A 62 6.23 17.06 16.45
N ARG A 63 6.05 17.21 17.77
CA ARG A 63 5.07 16.46 18.56
C ARG A 63 3.62 16.85 18.24
N GLU A 64 3.35 18.14 18.00
CA GLU A 64 2.02 18.61 17.62
C GLU A 64 1.65 18.14 16.22
N LEU A 65 2.61 18.17 15.30
CA LEU A 65 2.46 17.63 13.94
C LEU A 65 2.16 16.13 13.97
N GLU A 66 2.92 15.33 14.74
CA GLU A 66 2.68 13.90 14.90
C GLU A 66 1.24 13.63 15.40
N GLN A 67 0.82 14.34 16.44
CA GLN A 67 -0.53 14.18 16.97
C GLN A 67 -1.61 14.60 15.97
N ARG A 68 -1.38 15.64 15.17
CA ARG A 68 -2.28 16.02 14.08
C ARG A 68 -2.35 14.93 13.03
N CYS A 69 -1.22 14.38 12.61
CA CYS A 69 -1.14 13.29 11.65
C CYS A 69 -1.93 12.06 12.12
N ARG A 70 -1.77 11.62 13.38
CA ARG A 70 -2.56 10.52 13.96
C ARG A 70 -4.07 10.81 13.96
N ARG A 71 -4.49 12.05 14.26
CA ARG A 71 -5.91 12.45 14.21
C ARG A 71 -6.46 12.48 12.79
N LEU A 72 -5.70 13.00 11.83
CA LEU A 72 -6.07 13.00 10.43
C LEU A 72 -6.19 11.57 9.90
N GLU A 73 -5.22 10.71 10.23
CA GLU A 73 -5.22 9.30 9.85
C GLU A 73 -6.48 8.57 10.33
N GLY A 74 -6.79 8.66 11.63
CA GLY A 74 -7.97 7.99 12.19
C GLY A 74 -9.29 8.52 11.61
N ASN A 75 -9.42 9.84 11.43
CA ASN A 75 -10.62 10.44 10.86
C ASN A 75 -10.76 10.18 9.36
N LEU A 76 -9.65 10.13 8.61
CA LEU A 76 -9.61 9.79 7.19
C LEU A 76 -10.02 8.34 6.98
N ASN A 77 -9.41 7.42 7.73
CA ASN A 77 -9.78 6.01 7.72
C ASN A 77 -11.27 5.83 8.02
N CYS A 78 -11.78 6.48 9.08
CA CYS A 78 -13.22 6.46 9.39
C CYS A 78 -14.07 6.92 8.20
N LEU A 79 -13.74 8.07 7.59
CA LEU A 79 -14.50 8.61 6.48
C LEU A 79 -14.47 7.69 5.26
N VAL A 80 -13.30 7.16 4.90
CA VAL A 80 -13.13 6.23 3.78
C VAL A 80 -13.98 4.99 3.99
N LEU A 81 -13.88 4.34 5.15
CA LEU A 81 -14.65 3.13 5.44
C LEU A 81 -16.16 3.40 5.39
N GLN A 82 -16.62 4.54 5.90
CA GLN A 82 -18.04 4.92 5.82
C GLN A 82 -18.46 5.21 4.38
N VAL A 83 -17.66 5.92 3.57
CA VAL A 83 -17.99 6.22 2.17
C VAL A 83 -18.10 4.95 1.31
N THR A 84 -17.27 3.93 1.57
CA THR A 84 -17.39 2.65 0.83
C THR A 84 -18.67 1.86 1.12
N ARG A 85 -19.36 2.17 2.23
CA ARG A 85 -20.58 1.48 2.68
C ARG A 85 -21.83 2.33 2.49
N CYS A 86 -21.70 3.65 2.63
CA CYS A 86 -22.79 4.59 2.54
C CYS A 86 -22.87 5.22 1.15
N PRO A 87 -23.97 4.98 0.40
CA PRO A 87 -24.22 5.73 -0.83
C PRO A 87 -24.41 7.20 -0.45
N THR A 88 -23.38 8.00 -0.67
CA THR A 88 -23.47 9.45 -0.48
C THR A 88 -23.18 10.17 -1.78
N PRO A 89 -23.86 11.31 -2.04
CA PRO A 89 -23.52 12.14 -3.17
C PRO A 89 -22.06 12.60 -3.01
N ASN A 90 -21.33 12.57 -4.13
CA ASN A 90 -19.88 12.66 -4.40
C ASN A 90 -19.05 13.77 -3.69
N ARG A 91 -19.57 14.42 -2.65
CA ARG A 91 -18.98 15.58 -1.96
C ARG A 91 -17.85 15.24 -0.98
N SER A 92 -17.54 13.96 -0.77
CA SER A 92 -16.47 13.54 0.13
C SER A 92 -15.13 13.35 -0.60
N GLY A 93 -15.14 13.10 -1.92
CA GLY A 93 -13.93 12.86 -2.71
C GLY A 93 -12.91 14.00 -2.60
N ASP A 94 -13.33 15.24 -2.88
CA ASP A 94 -12.43 16.41 -2.81
C ASP A 94 -11.82 16.64 -1.41
N LEU A 95 -12.55 16.27 -0.35
CA LEU A 95 -12.01 16.35 1.01
C LEU A 95 -11.00 15.23 1.25
N ILE A 96 -11.35 14.00 0.88
CA ILE A 96 -10.47 12.82 1.02
C ILE A 96 -9.17 13.07 0.27
N SER A 97 -9.20 13.47 -1.00
CA SER A 97 -8.00 13.73 -1.80
C SER A 97 -7.13 14.84 -1.20
N ARG A 98 -7.72 15.92 -0.67
CA ARG A 98 -6.96 17.01 -0.03
C ARG A 98 -6.31 16.58 1.28
N VAL A 99 -7.05 15.88 2.15
CA VAL A 99 -6.50 15.34 3.42
C VAL A 99 -5.40 14.34 3.11
N TRP A 100 -5.63 13.43 2.17
CA TRP A 100 -4.68 12.40 1.78
C TRP A 100 -3.38 13.02 1.27
N LYS A 101 -3.47 13.97 0.34
CA LYS A 101 -2.30 14.72 -0.14
C LYS A 101 -1.55 15.41 1.00
N TYR A 102 -2.26 16.08 1.90
CA TYR A 102 -1.63 16.69 3.08
C TYR A 102 -0.89 15.65 3.93
N MET A 103 -1.49 14.47 4.15
CA MET A 103 -0.85 13.40 4.90
C MET A 103 0.40 12.86 4.21
N GLN A 104 0.37 12.65 2.89
CA GLN A 104 1.57 12.25 2.14
C GLN A 104 2.68 13.30 2.27
N ASP A 105 2.33 14.58 2.11
CA ASP A 105 3.30 15.66 2.14
C ASP A 105 3.89 15.91 3.55
N ASN A 106 3.16 15.61 4.63
CA ASN A 106 3.51 16.07 6.00
C ASN A 106 3.62 14.95 7.05
N CYS A 107 3.05 13.78 6.80
CA CYS A 107 2.85 12.74 7.82
C CYS A 107 3.62 11.45 7.58
N ASP A 108 4.21 11.24 6.40
CA ASP A 108 4.94 10.00 6.06
C ASP A 108 6.05 9.63 7.06
N ALA A 109 6.66 10.63 7.69
CA ALA A 109 7.70 10.43 8.70
C ALA A 109 7.19 9.75 10.00
N PHE A 110 5.89 9.79 10.27
CA PHE A 110 5.27 9.21 11.47
C PHE A 110 4.71 7.80 11.25
N GLY A 111 4.93 7.23 10.07
CA GLY A 111 4.42 5.91 9.68
C GLY A 111 3.09 5.98 8.95
N GLY A 112 2.53 4.80 8.68
CA GLY A 112 1.28 4.64 7.94
C GLY A 112 0.91 3.17 7.83
N TRP A 113 -0.06 2.83 6.99
CA TRP A 113 -0.51 1.44 6.84
C TRP A 113 0.67 0.48 6.47
N TRP A 114 1.68 0.99 5.76
CA TRP A 114 2.87 0.23 5.34
C TRP A 114 3.83 -0.10 6.49
N SER A 115 3.62 0.39 7.70
CA SER A 115 4.42 -0.04 8.87
C SER A 115 3.81 -1.27 9.56
N TYR A 116 2.60 -1.69 9.21
CA TYR A 116 1.93 -2.82 9.84
C TYR A 116 2.13 -4.11 9.04
N ASP A 117 2.58 -5.18 9.68
CA ASP A 117 2.87 -6.48 9.05
C ASP A 117 1.63 -7.09 8.38
N CYS A 118 0.44 -6.82 8.91
CA CYS A 118 -0.84 -7.24 8.36
C CYS A 118 -0.98 -6.96 6.86
N PHE A 119 -0.64 -5.75 6.40
CA PHE A 119 -0.80 -5.36 5.00
C PHE A 119 0.28 -5.96 4.08
N HIS A 120 1.23 -6.72 4.62
CA HIS A 120 2.29 -7.40 3.87
C HIS A 120 2.04 -8.89 3.70
N LEU A 121 0.96 -9.43 4.29
CA LEU A 121 0.58 -10.83 4.21
C LEU A 121 0.41 -11.27 2.75
N GLU A 122 0.69 -12.54 2.49
CA GLU A 122 0.58 -13.09 1.14
C GLU A 122 -0.86 -13.09 0.62
N ASP A 123 -1.85 -13.24 1.51
CA ASP A 123 -3.27 -13.16 1.16
C ASP A 123 -3.69 -11.74 0.77
N MET A 124 -3.09 -10.70 1.37
CA MET A 124 -3.31 -9.31 0.92
C MET A 124 -2.84 -9.12 -0.52
N LYS A 125 -1.66 -9.66 -0.86
CA LYS A 125 -1.13 -9.65 -2.24
C LYS A 125 -2.01 -10.43 -3.21
N LYS A 126 -2.64 -11.52 -2.76
CA LYS A 126 -3.63 -12.25 -3.59
C LYS A 126 -4.86 -11.37 -3.86
N CYS A 127 -5.34 -10.62 -2.86
CA CYS A 127 -6.42 -9.66 -3.05
C CYS A 127 -6.03 -8.55 -4.03
N GLU A 128 -4.84 -7.96 -3.91
CA GLU A 128 -4.32 -6.94 -4.83
C GLU A 128 -4.33 -7.41 -6.30
N LYS A 129 -3.99 -8.68 -6.54
CA LYS A 129 -4.01 -9.27 -7.89
C LYS A 129 -5.41 -9.32 -8.53
N ILE A 130 -6.48 -9.39 -7.73
CA ILE A 130 -7.87 -9.29 -8.23
C ILE A 130 -8.10 -7.91 -8.86
N PHE A 131 -7.46 -6.89 -8.30
CA PHE A 131 -7.65 -5.49 -8.67
C PHE A 131 -6.41 -4.89 -9.35
N ALA A 132 -5.70 -5.70 -10.14
CA ALA A 132 -4.64 -5.23 -11.03
C ALA A 132 -5.22 -4.27 -12.09
N LEU A 133 -5.33 -3.00 -11.71
CA LEU A 133 -5.89 -1.89 -12.46
C LEU A 133 -5.23 -1.80 -13.84
N ARG A 134 -5.94 -2.26 -14.88
CA ARG A 134 -5.59 -1.96 -16.27
C ARG A 134 -6.17 -0.63 -16.75
N ASP A 135 -7.25 -0.16 -16.14
CA ASP A 135 -7.94 1.07 -16.53
C ASP A 135 -8.22 1.97 -15.31
N SER A 136 -7.77 3.23 -15.38
CA SER A 136 -7.92 4.23 -14.31
C SER A 136 -9.32 4.83 -14.20
N LYS A 137 -10.23 4.50 -15.12
CA LYS A 137 -11.58 5.07 -15.15
C LYS A 137 -12.58 4.19 -14.40
N ALA A 138 -13.46 4.83 -13.63
CA ALA A 138 -14.58 4.17 -12.99
C ALA A 138 -15.61 3.75 -14.05
N SER A 139 -15.61 2.46 -14.36
CA SER A 139 -16.59 1.78 -15.20
C SER A 139 -17.34 0.77 -14.34
N GLN A 140 -18.48 0.27 -14.81
CA GLN A 140 -19.21 -0.77 -14.07
C GLN A 140 -18.35 -2.03 -13.85
N ALA A 141 -17.46 -2.36 -14.79
CA ALA A 141 -16.55 -3.49 -14.67
C ALA A 141 -15.46 -3.24 -13.60
N SER A 142 -14.76 -2.11 -13.67
CA SER A 142 -13.73 -1.76 -12.67
C SER A 142 -14.31 -1.59 -11.27
N CYS A 143 -15.54 -1.10 -11.13
CA CYS A 143 -16.22 -1.04 -9.85
C CYS A 143 -16.61 -2.41 -9.28
N ARG A 144 -16.89 -3.41 -10.13
CA ARG A 144 -17.10 -4.79 -9.65
C ARG A 144 -15.80 -5.41 -9.15
N GLU A 145 -14.69 -5.21 -9.87
CA GLU A 145 -13.38 -5.71 -9.40
C GLU A 145 -12.93 -5.01 -8.12
N TYR A 146 -13.15 -3.69 -8.01
CA TYR A 146 -12.90 -2.94 -6.78
C TYR A 146 -13.68 -3.51 -5.60
N ASP A 147 -14.97 -3.80 -5.79
CA ASP A 147 -15.80 -4.34 -4.72
C ASP A 147 -15.33 -5.73 -4.26
N ARG A 148 -14.91 -6.61 -5.19
CA ARG A 148 -14.28 -7.90 -4.84
C ARG A 148 -12.98 -7.73 -4.07
N PHE A 149 -12.12 -6.81 -4.51
CA PHE A 149 -10.88 -6.50 -3.80
C PHE A 149 -11.14 -6.00 -2.39
N ARG A 150 -12.05 -5.03 -2.23
CA ARG A 150 -12.43 -4.49 -0.93
C ARG A 150 -12.94 -5.58 0.02
N HIS A 151 -13.80 -6.49 -0.46
CA HIS A 151 -14.28 -7.61 0.36
C HIS A 151 -13.16 -8.59 0.72
N CYS A 152 -12.30 -8.95 -0.24
CA CYS A 152 -11.14 -9.81 0.01
C CYS A 152 -10.22 -9.22 1.09
N ILE A 153 -9.88 -7.94 0.99
CA ILE A 153 -9.08 -7.22 1.99
C ILE A 153 -9.79 -7.21 3.34
N GLY A 154 -11.09 -6.90 3.38
CA GLY A 154 -11.88 -6.94 4.61
C GLY A 154 -11.86 -8.32 5.29
N ASP A 155 -11.99 -9.39 4.50
CA ASP A 155 -11.97 -10.77 5.00
C ASP A 155 -10.60 -11.15 5.58
N VAL A 156 -9.49 -10.76 4.91
CA VAL A 156 -8.13 -11.03 5.40
C VAL A 156 -7.85 -10.24 6.67
N VAL A 157 -8.11 -8.93 6.66
CA VAL A 157 -7.88 -8.04 7.80
C VAL A 157 -8.68 -8.49 9.02
N GLN A 158 -9.96 -8.87 8.84
CA GLN A 158 -10.79 -9.31 9.95
C GLN A 158 -10.35 -10.67 10.55
N LYS A 159 -9.76 -11.56 9.73
CA LYS A 159 -9.37 -12.91 10.17
C LYS A 159 -7.95 -12.98 10.71
N GLN A 160 -7.02 -12.19 10.19
CA GLN A 160 -5.59 -12.37 10.38
C GLN A 160 -4.89 -11.19 11.06
N CYS A 161 -5.54 -10.03 11.17
CA CYS A 161 -4.89 -8.81 11.64
C CYS A 161 -5.42 -8.33 12.99
N ASP A 162 -4.61 -7.52 13.66
CA ASP A 162 -4.96 -6.97 14.97
C ASP A 162 -5.94 -5.79 14.84
N ARG A 163 -6.54 -5.42 15.97
CA ARG A 163 -7.47 -4.29 16.04
C ARG A 163 -6.86 -2.96 15.61
N GLU A 164 -5.57 -2.78 15.84
CA GLU A 164 -4.86 -1.57 15.44
C GLU A 164 -4.71 -1.51 13.91
N ASP A 165 -4.40 -2.63 13.26
CA ASP A 165 -4.28 -2.72 11.80
C ASP A 165 -5.59 -2.38 11.08
N ILE A 166 -6.73 -2.79 11.65
CA ILE A 166 -8.07 -2.46 11.14
C ILE A 166 -8.26 -0.94 11.05
N LEU A 167 -7.62 -0.16 11.92
CA LEU A 167 -7.70 1.31 11.91
C LEU A 167 -6.92 1.96 10.76
N SER A 168 -6.11 1.22 10.02
CA SER A 168 -5.39 1.71 8.84
C SER A 168 -5.92 1.12 7.52
N MET A 169 -6.91 0.22 7.56
CA MET A 169 -7.46 -0.46 6.38
C MET A 169 -8.00 0.49 5.31
N GLY A 170 -8.69 1.55 5.70
CA GLY A 170 -9.21 2.56 4.78
C GLY A 170 -8.09 3.36 4.11
N ASN A 171 -6.97 3.62 4.80
CA ASN A 171 -5.81 4.27 4.19
C ASN A 171 -5.13 3.35 3.18
N TYR A 172 -5.04 2.05 3.49
CA TYR A 172 -4.55 1.05 2.55
C TYR A 172 -5.43 0.96 1.29
N LEU A 173 -6.76 0.90 1.47
CA LEU A 173 -7.70 0.92 0.34
C LEU A 173 -7.54 2.20 -0.48
N LEU A 174 -7.28 3.34 0.17
CA LEU A 174 -7.11 4.64 -0.48
C LEU A 174 -5.86 4.70 -1.34
N ASP A 175 -4.75 4.20 -0.83
CA ASP A 175 -3.52 4.12 -1.59
C ASP A 175 -3.63 3.12 -2.76
N SER A 176 -4.29 1.99 -2.53
CA SER A 176 -4.44 0.92 -3.55
C SER A 176 -5.44 1.26 -4.66
N ALA A 177 -6.59 1.86 -4.31
CA ALA A 177 -7.71 2.05 -5.22
C ALA A 177 -8.03 3.50 -5.57
N GLY A 178 -7.40 4.46 -4.89
CA GLY A 178 -7.57 5.89 -5.16
C GLY A 178 -9.04 6.32 -5.19
N GLU A 179 -9.42 7.00 -6.29
CA GLU A 179 -10.75 7.58 -6.42
C GLU A 179 -11.89 6.56 -6.55
N MET A 180 -11.58 5.28 -6.81
CA MET A 180 -12.62 4.24 -6.91
C MET A 180 -13.40 4.07 -5.61
N ILE A 181 -12.80 4.43 -4.47
CA ILE A 181 -13.45 4.39 -3.16
C ILE A 181 -14.77 5.16 -3.11
N TRP A 182 -14.83 6.33 -3.74
CA TRP A 182 -16.02 7.19 -3.72
C TRP A 182 -16.69 7.32 -5.09
N THR A 183 -16.00 6.93 -6.17
CA THR A 183 -16.59 6.96 -7.51
C THR A 183 -17.42 5.72 -7.80
N CYS A 184 -17.07 4.58 -7.21
CA CYS A 184 -17.83 3.35 -7.39
C CYS A 184 -19.06 3.31 -6.46
N PRO A 185 -20.27 3.08 -7.00
CA PRO A 185 -21.45 2.96 -6.18
C PRO A 185 -21.38 1.68 -5.33
N HIS A 186 -21.85 1.78 -4.09
CA HIS A 186 -22.01 0.60 -3.23
C HIS A 186 -22.99 -0.38 -3.89
N GLN A 187 -22.56 -1.60 -4.16
CA GLN A 187 -23.41 -2.66 -4.70
C GLN A 187 -24.02 -3.43 -3.53
N SER A 188 -25.26 -3.14 -3.18
CA SER A 188 -25.99 -3.81 -2.10
C SER A 188 -26.47 -5.24 -2.44
N GLY A 189 -25.77 -5.94 -3.34
CA GLY A 189 -26.07 -7.32 -3.72
C GLY A 189 -25.24 -8.32 -2.92
N PRO A 190 -25.73 -9.54 -2.67
CA PRO A 190 -24.95 -10.60 -2.03
C PRO A 190 -23.86 -11.08 -3.01
N GLN A 191 -22.74 -10.35 -3.08
CA GLN A 191 -21.54 -10.88 -3.69
C GLN A 191 -20.85 -11.76 -2.66
N LYS A 192 -20.99 -13.08 -2.80
CA LYS A 192 -20.05 -14.00 -2.16
C LYS A 192 -18.67 -13.65 -2.70
N SER A 193 -17.73 -13.26 -1.83
CA SER A 193 -16.31 -13.25 -2.16
C SER A 193 -16.02 -14.56 -2.91
N PRO A 194 -15.33 -14.55 -4.06
CA PRO A 194 -14.72 -15.76 -4.57
C PRO A 194 -13.69 -16.14 -3.50
N ILE A 195 -14.11 -16.99 -2.57
CA ILE A 195 -13.25 -17.55 -1.54
C ILE A 195 -12.07 -18.15 -2.30
N VAL A 196 -10.88 -17.82 -1.82
CA VAL A 196 -9.60 -18.39 -2.25
C VAL A 196 -9.58 -19.87 -1.83
N ASP A 197 -10.45 -20.67 -2.42
CA ASP A 197 -10.39 -22.12 -2.40
C ASP A 197 -9.91 -22.54 -3.79
N GLU A 198 -8.67 -23.03 -3.80
CA GLU A 198 -7.96 -23.77 -4.85
C GLU A 198 -8.41 -23.58 -6.31
N GLY A 199 -7.56 -22.87 -7.08
CA GLY A 199 -7.54 -22.99 -8.54
C GLY A 199 -8.23 -21.85 -9.28
N PHE A 200 -7.51 -20.73 -9.45
CA PHE A 200 -7.89 -19.70 -10.42
C PHE A 200 -7.69 -20.25 -11.84
N VAL A 201 -8.72 -20.89 -12.40
CA VAL A 201 -8.77 -21.25 -13.82
C VAL A 201 -9.02 -19.97 -14.61
N GLY A 202 -8.04 -19.58 -15.42
CA GLY A 202 -8.16 -18.49 -16.37
C GLY A 202 -9.40 -18.71 -17.26
N VAL A 203 -10.26 -17.70 -17.31
CA VAL A 203 -11.39 -17.68 -18.24
C VAL A 203 -10.83 -17.60 -19.65
N ASP A 204 -10.81 -18.75 -20.32
CA ASP A 204 -10.55 -18.89 -21.73
C ASP A 204 -11.75 -18.30 -22.49
N ARG A 205 -11.55 -17.13 -23.11
CA ARG A 205 -12.62 -16.38 -23.76
C ARG A 205 -12.73 -16.83 -25.21
N LYS A 206 -13.58 -17.82 -25.45
CA LYS A 206 -13.99 -18.24 -26.80
C LYS A 206 -15.47 -17.95 -26.98
N ASP A 207 -15.79 -16.77 -27.51
CA ASP A 207 -17.10 -16.49 -28.08
C ASP A 207 -16.94 -15.81 -29.44
N THR A 208 -17.11 -16.64 -30.47
CA THR A 208 -17.52 -16.31 -31.83
C THR A 208 -19.01 -15.97 -31.85
N VAL A 209 -19.38 -14.76 -32.29
CA VAL A 209 -20.55 -14.33 -33.11
C VAL A 209 -20.28 -12.82 -33.33
N GLY A 210 -20.35 -12.17 -34.48
CA GLY A 210 -21.08 -12.37 -35.73
C GLY A 210 -21.05 -11.00 -36.43
N LEU A 211 -20.32 -10.96 -37.54
CA LEU A 211 -20.46 -10.12 -38.73
C LEU A 211 -21.30 -8.82 -38.62
N ASP A 212 -20.67 -7.67 -38.81
CA ASP A 212 -21.19 -6.69 -39.77
C ASP A 212 -20.07 -5.92 -40.48
N GLN A 213 -20.25 -5.80 -41.80
CA GLN A 213 -19.28 -5.36 -42.77
C GLN A 213 -19.36 -3.85 -42.96
N HIS A 214 -18.21 -3.16 -42.91
CA HIS A 214 -17.79 -2.16 -43.90
C HIS A 214 -16.58 -1.40 -43.36
N LEU A 215 -15.40 -1.65 -43.94
CA LEU A 215 -14.31 -0.69 -44.09
C LEU A 215 -13.31 -1.25 -45.12
N GLN A 216 -12.87 -0.39 -46.03
CA GLN A 216 -12.04 -0.70 -47.20
C GLN A 216 -10.61 -1.15 -46.84
N PRO A 217 -9.94 -1.97 -47.68
CA PRO A 217 -8.59 -2.43 -47.39
C PRO A 217 -7.56 -1.30 -47.64
N LEU A 218 -6.91 -0.83 -46.58
CA LEU A 218 -5.68 -0.06 -46.69
C LEU A 218 -4.53 -1.02 -47.04
N SER A 219 -3.88 -0.73 -48.17
CA SER A 219 -2.71 -1.44 -48.68
C SER A 219 -1.55 -1.36 -47.67
N ILE A 220 -1.12 -2.51 -47.17
CA ILE A 220 0.05 -2.66 -46.29
C ILE A 220 1.29 -2.69 -47.18
N VAL A 221 2.02 -1.58 -47.21
CA VAL A 221 3.41 -1.54 -47.66
C VAL A 221 4.28 -1.98 -46.48
N SER A 222 4.92 -3.13 -46.59
CA SER A 222 5.92 -3.61 -45.64
C SER A 222 7.17 -2.71 -45.66
N PRO A 223 7.67 -2.21 -44.50
CA PRO A 223 9.04 -1.72 -44.42
C PRO A 223 10.02 -2.89 -44.20
N PRO A 224 11.28 -2.75 -44.64
CA PRO A 224 12.22 -3.86 -44.69
C PRO A 224 12.79 -4.22 -43.32
N LEU A 225 13.09 -5.50 -43.16
CA LEU A 225 13.99 -6.05 -42.14
C LEU A 225 15.34 -5.31 -42.19
N GLY A 226 15.66 -4.56 -41.15
CA GLY A 226 16.97 -3.97 -40.92
C GLY A 226 17.16 -3.71 -39.43
N GLY A 227 17.95 -4.54 -38.77
CA GLY A 227 18.27 -4.41 -37.35
C GLY A 227 19.01 -3.11 -37.06
N ALA A 228 18.68 -2.46 -35.94
CA ALA A 228 19.42 -1.33 -35.41
C ALA A 228 19.46 -1.37 -33.87
N PRO A 229 20.64 -1.52 -33.24
CA PRO A 229 20.82 -1.45 -31.79
C PRO A 229 20.86 0.02 -31.28
N GLY A 230 20.02 0.90 -31.84
CA GLY A 230 20.16 2.36 -31.68
C GLY A 230 19.17 3.03 -30.71
N LYS A 231 18.03 2.40 -30.38
CA LYS A 231 17.01 3.06 -29.53
C LYS A 231 17.41 3.18 -28.06
N ILE A 232 18.18 2.23 -27.54
CA ILE A 232 18.62 2.22 -26.14
C ILE A 232 19.67 3.33 -25.89
N ALA A 233 20.58 3.56 -26.84
CA ALA A 233 21.62 4.59 -26.71
C ALA A 233 21.08 6.03 -26.80
N VAL A 234 19.98 6.25 -27.53
CA VAL A 234 19.34 7.58 -27.67
C VAL A 234 18.56 7.94 -26.41
N GLU A 235 17.90 6.97 -25.78
CA GLU A 235 17.18 7.17 -24.52
C GLU A 235 18.15 7.42 -23.34
N GLU A 236 19.28 6.72 -23.33
CA GLU A 236 20.36 6.91 -22.35
C GLU A 236 21.05 8.29 -22.49
N SER A 237 21.18 8.80 -23.71
CA SER A 237 21.68 10.15 -24.01
C SER A 237 20.71 11.25 -23.55
N HIS A 238 19.41 11.07 -23.79
CA HIS A 238 18.38 12.02 -23.34
C HIS A 238 18.30 12.08 -21.81
N LEU A 239 18.33 10.92 -21.15
CA LEU A 239 18.40 10.85 -19.69
C LEU A 239 19.66 11.54 -19.18
N ARG A 240 20.85 11.26 -19.73
CA ARG A 240 22.08 11.96 -19.34
C ARG A 240 21.97 13.48 -19.50
N SER A 241 21.38 13.98 -20.58
CA SER A 241 21.18 15.41 -20.83
C SER A 241 20.24 16.04 -19.80
N VAL A 242 19.11 15.40 -19.53
CA VAL A 242 18.13 15.87 -18.55
C VAL A 242 18.69 15.82 -17.11
N TYR A 243 19.45 14.78 -16.77
CA TYR A 243 20.15 14.66 -15.48
C TYR A 243 21.30 15.66 -15.33
N SER A 244 22.03 15.95 -16.41
CA SER A 244 23.09 16.97 -16.36
C SER A 244 22.52 18.37 -16.21
N ALA A 245 21.40 18.70 -16.86
CA ALA A 245 20.69 19.97 -16.65
C ALA A 245 20.16 20.15 -15.21
N ALA A 246 19.69 19.06 -14.57
CA ALA A 246 19.27 19.09 -13.17
C ALA A 246 20.46 19.29 -12.20
N LEU A 247 21.65 18.78 -12.56
CA LEU A 247 22.87 18.86 -11.75
C LEU A 247 23.70 20.13 -12.01
N THR A 248 23.59 20.78 -13.17
CA THR A 248 24.32 22.01 -13.50
C THR A 248 23.67 23.27 -12.95
N GLY A 249 22.47 23.17 -12.36
CA GLY A 249 21.82 24.30 -11.69
C GLY A 249 21.25 25.35 -12.66
N GLU A 250 21.00 25.01 -13.92
CA GLU A 250 20.40 25.93 -14.90
C GLU A 250 18.87 26.12 -14.72
N SER A 251 18.27 25.50 -13.69
CA SER A 251 16.91 25.81 -13.27
C SER A 251 16.89 27.12 -12.45
N PRO A 252 16.11 28.15 -12.86
CA PRO A 252 16.21 29.51 -12.31
C PRO A 252 15.76 29.69 -10.84
N PHE A 253 15.38 28.63 -10.14
CA PHE A 253 14.70 28.72 -8.82
C PHE A 253 15.49 28.19 -7.63
N LEU A 254 16.70 27.66 -7.79
CA LEU A 254 17.40 26.92 -6.72
C LEU A 254 18.68 27.63 -6.24
N THR A 255 18.52 28.61 -5.34
CA THR A 255 19.60 29.35 -4.67
C THR A 255 20.25 28.51 -3.57
N GLY A 256 21.59 28.61 -3.41
CA GLY A 256 22.41 28.33 -2.22
C GLY A 256 22.40 26.92 -1.63
N CYS A 257 21.23 26.33 -1.42
CA CYS A 257 21.09 24.98 -0.93
C CYS A 257 21.53 23.93 -1.94
N ASN A 258 21.20 24.15 -3.22
CA ASN A 258 21.46 23.16 -4.25
C ASN A 258 22.95 22.79 -4.26
N ALA A 259 23.86 23.77 -4.18
CA ALA A 259 25.30 23.52 -4.12
C ALA A 259 25.76 22.61 -2.96
N ARG A 260 25.06 22.62 -1.81
CA ARG A 260 25.34 21.72 -0.68
C ARG A 260 24.67 20.36 -0.84
N ALA A 261 23.47 20.32 -1.40
CA ALA A 261 22.75 19.09 -1.69
C ALA A 261 23.30 18.36 -2.93
N THR A 262 23.99 19.05 -3.85
CA THR A 262 24.44 18.51 -5.14
C THR A 262 25.32 17.29 -4.97
N GLU A 263 26.21 17.28 -3.98
CA GLU A 263 27.10 16.14 -3.73
C GLU A 263 26.31 14.90 -3.27
N GLU A 264 25.39 15.07 -2.31
CA GLU A 264 24.50 13.99 -1.85
C GLU A 264 23.53 13.53 -2.95
N MET A 265 22.93 14.45 -3.69
CA MET A 265 22.04 14.14 -4.81
C MET A 265 22.78 13.39 -5.93
N ARG A 266 24.05 13.73 -6.17
CA ARG A 266 24.92 12.98 -7.09
C ARG A 266 25.18 11.58 -6.56
N GLY A 267 25.47 11.43 -5.27
CA GLY A 267 25.59 10.12 -4.62
C GLY A 267 24.32 9.26 -4.73
N CYS A 268 23.14 9.87 -4.61
CA CYS A 268 21.86 9.21 -4.86
C CYS A 268 21.76 8.71 -6.31
N LEU A 269 22.15 9.54 -7.28
CA LEU A 269 22.10 9.19 -8.71
C LEU A 269 23.09 8.08 -9.07
N ASP A 270 24.32 8.15 -8.56
CA ASP A 270 25.34 7.14 -8.80
C ASP A 270 24.89 5.78 -8.24
N ARG A 271 24.27 5.76 -7.05
CA ARG A 271 23.67 4.54 -6.46
C ARG A 271 22.51 4.02 -7.29
N HIS A 272 21.64 4.91 -7.76
CA HIS A 272 20.52 4.53 -8.64
C HIS A 272 21.01 3.88 -9.94
N GLN A 273 22.01 4.48 -10.59
CA GLN A 273 22.61 3.92 -11.82
C GLN A 273 23.21 2.54 -11.53
N TYR A 274 23.96 2.40 -10.43
CA TYR A 274 24.52 1.12 -10.02
C TYR A 274 23.45 0.03 -9.77
N GLU A 275 22.39 0.33 -9.01
CA GLU A 275 21.31 -0.60 -8.71
C GLU A 275 20.52 -0.98 -9.98
N ARG A 276 20.32 -0.02 -10.89
CA ARG A 276 19.68 -0.26 -12.19
C ARG A 276 20.54 -1.14 -13.09
N ASP A 277 21.84 -0.89 -13.17
CA ASP A 277 22.74 -1.70 -13.98
C ASP A 277 22.85 -3.13 -13.41
N GLN A 278 22.75 -3.28 -12.08
CA GLN A 278 22.61 -4.59 -11.43
C GLN A 278 21.28 -5.28 -11.80
N ALA A 279 20.19 -4.53 -11.96
CA ALA A 279 18.89 -5.06 -12.38
C ALA A 279 18.92 -5.64 -13.80
N LEU A 280 19.70 -5.05 -14.71
CA LEU A 280 19.90 -5.56 -16.07
C LEU A 280 20.54 -6.97 -16.09
N GLY A 281 21.25 -7.36 -15.03
CA GLY A 281 21.81 -8.70 -14.87
C GLY A 281 20.80 -9.76 -14.42
N ALA A 282 19.57 -9.38 -14.06
CA ALA A 282 18.53 -10.34 -13.70
C ALA A 282 18.08 -11.15 -14.92
N ARG A 283 17.95 -12.47 -14.76
CA ARG A 283 17.55 -13.39 -15.84
C ARG A 283 16.05 -13.35 -16.14
N ASP A 284 15.26 -12.95 -15.15
CA ASP A 284 13.81 -12.92 -15.19
C ASP A 284 13.32 -11.48 -15.34
N ASP A 285 12.33 -11.28 -16.22
CA ASP A 285 11.78 -9.97 -16.54
C ASP A 285 11.05 -9.36 -15.33
N GLU A 286 10.39 -10.20 -14.51
CA GLU A 286 9.70 -9.75 -13.29
C GLU A 286 10.72 -9.36 -12.20
N ASP A 287 11.76 -10.18 -11.97
CA ASP A 287 12.85 -9.81 -11.04
C ASP A 287 13.61 -8.56 -11.50
N ARG A 288 13.83 -8.42 -12.81
CA ARG A 288 14.44 -7.21 -13.39
C ARG A 288 13.57 -5.98 -13.12
N LEU A 289 12.28 -6.04 -13.47
CA LEU A 289 11.35 -4.94 -13.25
C LEU A 289 11.28 -4.57 -11.76
N ARG A 290 11.18 -5.56 -10.88
CA ARG A 290 11.19 -5.36 -9.42
C ARG A 290 12.45 -4.60 -8.99
N LYS A 291 13.65 -5.05 -9.41
CA LYS A 291 14.92 -4.40 -9.04
C LYS A 291 15.03 -2.98 -9.57
N GLU A 292 14.61 -2.72 -10.82
CA GLU A 292 14.58 -1.38 -11.39
C GLU A 292 13.62 -0.45 -10.61
N CYS A 293 12.45 -0.95 -10.26
CA CYS A 293 11.47 -0.20 -9.47
C CYS A 293 12.00 0.11 -8.07
N CYS A 294 12.68 -0.86 -7.46
CA CYS A 294 13.30 -0.66 -6.16
C CYS A 294 14.44 0.36 -6.19
N ALA A 295 15.28 0.32 -7.21
CA ALA A 295 16.31 1.34 -7.43
C ALA A 295 15.68 2.74 -7.55
N THR A 296 14.60 2.85 -8.31
CA THR A 296 13.88 4.11 -8.52
C THR A 296 13.28 4.65 -7.21
N TRP A 297 12.66 3.79 -6.41
CA TRP A 297 12.13 4.17 -5.09
C TRP A 297 13.22 4.61 -4.12
N ASN A 298 14.32 3.85 -4.03
CA ASN A 298 15.47 4.18 -3.20
C ASN A 298 16.08 5.53 -3.60
N TYR A 299 16.17 5.79 -4.90
CA TYR A 299 16.65 7.06 -5.45
C TYR A 299 15.78 8.24 -5.01
N ARG A 300 14.46 8.14 -5.20
CA ARG A 300 13.51 9.18 -4.77
C ARG A 300 13.64 9.48 -3.28
N ARG A 301 13.69 8.43 -2.44
CA ARG A 301 13.86 8.57 -0.99
C ARG A 301 15.20 9.20 -0.63
N CYS A 302 16.27 8.84 -1.33
CA CYS A 302 17.59 9.41 -1.14
C CYS A 302 17.59 10.91 -1.47
N LEU A 303 17.02 11.31 -2.60
CA LEU A 303 16.87 12.72 -2.99
C LEU A 303 16.08 13.51 -1.95
N GLN A 304 14.90 13.02 -1.55
CA GLN A 304 14.08 13.67 -0.53
C GLN A 304 14.86 13.88 0.77
N ASN A 305 15.61 12.87 1.22
CA ASN A 305 16.40 12.98 2.44
C ASN A 305 17.58 13.95 2.28
N ALA A 306 18.30 13.93 1.15
CA ALA A 306 19.39 14.86 0.87
C ALA A 306 18.90 16.32 0.87
N VAL A 307 17.78 16.60 0.18
CA VAL A 307 17.21 17.94 0.17
C VAL A 307 16.69 18.34 1.55
N ARG A 308 16.03 17.43 2.29
CA ARG A 308 15.57 17.70 3.65
C ARG A 308 16.70 18.06 4.61
N ILE A 309 17.85 17.38 4.51
CA ILE A 309 19.01 17.62 5.38
C ILE A 309 19.68 18.96 5.06
N HIS A 310 19.87 19.27 3.78
CA HIS A 310 20.64 20.44 3.39
C HIS A 310 19.79 21.70 3.23
N CYS A 311 18.50 21.53 2.96
CA CYS A 311 17.62 22.57 2.46
C CYS A 311 16.35 22.73 3.30
N TYR A 312 16.54 22.95 4.60
CA TYR A 312 15.49 23.14 5.62
C TYR A 312 14.35 24.10 5.24
N ASP A 313 14.60 25.10 4.37
CA ASP A 313 13.63 26.14 3.98
C ASP A 313 13.06 25.99 2.55
N THR A 314 13.47 24.96 1.80
CA THR A 314 12.95 24.77 0.42
C THR A 314 11.56 24.17 0.48
N ARG A 315 10.67 24.64 -0.40
CA ARG A 315 9.31 24.12 -0.48
C ARG A 315 9.35 22.75 -1.13
N GLU A 316 8.51 21.83 -0.64
CA GLU A 316 8.35 20.46 -1.18
C GLU A 316 8.11 20.44 -2.70
N VAL A 317 7.54 21.50 -3.26
CA VAL A 317 7.32 21.68 -4.70
C VAL A 317 8.63 21.68 -5.51
N ASP A 318 9.72 22.17 -4.93
CA ASP A 318 11.04 22.18 -5.58
C ASP A 318 11.72 20.80 -5.49
N ILE A 319 11.47 20.06 -4.41
CA ILE A 319 11.86 18.65 -4.25
C ILE A 319 11.16 17.80 -5.30
N GLN A 320 9.84 17.98 -5.43
CA GLN A 320 9.04 17.25 -6.39
C GLN A 320 9.46 17.56 -7.83
N SER A 321 9.78 18.82 -8.14
CA SER A 321 10.34 19.20 -9.44
C SER A 321 11.67 18.49 -9.75
N ALA A 322 12.57 18.36 -8.78
CA ALA A 322 13.83 17.63 -8.96
C ALA A 322 13.63 16.11 -9.07
N VAL A 323 12.63 15.56 -8.37
CA VAL A 323 12.27 14.14 -8.38
C VAL A 323 11.49 13.75 -9.64
N ASP A 324 10.67 14.64 -10.19
CA ASP A 324 9.82 14.41 -11.37
C ASP A 324 10.61 14.44 -12.69
N VAL A 325 11.90 14.78 -12.64
CA VAL A 325 12.85 14.62 -13.74
C VAL A 325 13.07 13.15 -14.12
N ILE A 326 12.73 12.22 -13.22
CA ILE A 326 12.68 10.79 -13.54
C ILE A 326 11.55 10.58 -14.55
N PRO A 327 11.80 9.92 -15.71
CA PRO A 327 10.78 9.75 -16.74
C PRO A 327 9.52 9.12 -16.14
N HIS A 328 8.43 9.90 -16.18
CA HIS A 328 7.09 9.53 -15.71
C HIS A 328 6.63 8.16 -16.23
N ASP A 329 7.13 7.75 -17.41
CA ASP A 329 6.79 6.50 -18.09
C ASP A 329 7.12 5.25 -17.28
N ARG A 330 8.11 5.29 -16.37
CA ARG A 330 8.46 4.11 -15.53
C ARG A 330 7.71 4.06 -14.20
N GLY A 331 7.21 5.18 -13.71
CA GLY A 331 6.42 5.23 -12.47
C GLY A 331 5.15 4.37 -12.58
N PHE A 332 4.55 4.29 -13.77
CA PHE A 332 3.39 3.43 -14.02
C PHE A 332 3.73 1.93 -13.93
N LEU A 333 4.88 1.51 -14.46
CA LEU A 333 5.33 0.11 -14.43
C LEU A 333 5.65 -0.35 -13.00
N CYS A 334 6.09 0.57 -12.15
CA CYS A 334 6.46 0.29 -10.76
C CYS A 334 5.30 0.34 -9.78
N ARG A 335 4.07 0.58 -10.25
CA ARG A 335 2.89 0.65 -9.38
C ARG A 335 2.57 -0.66 -8.67
N ASN A 336 2.94 -1.79 -9.27
CA ASN A 336 2.79 -3.12 -8.67
C ASN A 336 4.00 -3.57 -7.84
N HIS A 337 5.07 -2.76 -7.81
CA HIS A 337 6.32 -3.06 -7.11
C HIS A 337 6.55 -2.02 -6.01
N TRP A 338 5.97 -2.31 -4.85
CA TRP A 338 6.02 -1.45 -3.67
C TRP A 338 7.39 -1.40 -3.00
N ILE A 339 7.67 -0.28 -2.32
CA ILE A 339 8.96 -0.03 -1.63
C ILE A 339 9.36 -1.11 -0.61
N TYR A 340 8.40 -1.78 0.03
CA TYR A 340 8.70 -2.84 0.99
C TYR A 340 9.18 -4.14 0.32
N THR A 341 8.89 -4.35 -0.97
CA THR A 341 9.44 -5.50 -1.72
C THR A 341 10.93 -5.32 -2.03
N CYS A 342 11.45 -4.12 -1.83
CA CYS A 342 12.83 -3.73 -2.11
C CYS A 342 13.78 -4.06 -0.97
N ASN A 343 13.26 -4.18 0.25
CA ASN A 343 14.00 -4.73 1.39
C ASN A 343 14.04 -6.25 1.28
N SER A 344 14.88 -6.73 0.36
CA SER A 344 15.22 -8.15 0.26
C SER A 344 16.19 -8.54 1.38
N ALA A 345 15.73 -8.50 2.64
CA ALA A 345 16.27 -9.44 3.60
C ALA A 345 15.90 -10.83 3.06
N PRO A 346 16.86 -11.74 2.80
CA PRO A 346 16.53 -13.09 2.37
C PRO A 346 15.55 -13.66 3.38
N ARG A 347 14.37 -14.10 2.91
CA ARG A 347 13.28 -14.63 3.73
C ARG A 347 13.80 -15.80 4.58
N LEU A 348 14.31 -15.51 5.77
CA LEU A 348 14.63 -16.46 6.83
C LEU A 348 13.35 -16.96 7.54
N LEU A 349 12.17 -16.71 6.96
CA LEU A 349 10.87 -17.04 7.52
C LEU A 349 10.51 -18.54 7.45
N ASN A 350 11.34 -19.38 6.80
CA ASN A 350 11.12 -20.84 6.76
C ASN A 350 11.58 -21.61 8.01
N LYS A 351 11.97 -20.94 9.12
CA LYS A 351 12.41 -21.61 10.36
C LYS A 351 11.52 -21.41 11.59
N MET A 352 10.55 -20.50 11.55
CA MET A 352 9.62 -20.28 12.67
C MET A 352 8.68 -21.48 13.00
N PRO A 353 8.13 -22.24 12.03
CA PRO A 353 7.23 -23.34 12.38
C PRO A 353 7.93 -24.51 13.10
N ALA A 354 9.24 -24.69 12.90
CA ALA A 354 10.00 -25.75 13.55
C ALA A 354 10.23 -25.49 15.05
N LEU A 355 10.41 -24.23 15.45
CA LEU A 355 10.59 -23.86 16.86
C LEU A 355 9.28 -23.93 17.66
N PHE A 356 8.14 -23.58 17.04
CA PHE A 356 6.83 -23.73 17.65
C PHE A 356 6.40 -25.19 17.81
N MET A 357 6.71 -26.06 16.84
CA MET A 357 6.44 -27.49 16.98
C MET A 357 7.32 -28.15 18.05
N ALA A 358 8.58 -27.70 18.21
CA ALA A 358 9.47 -28.19 19.26
C ALA A 358 9.02 -27.79 20.68
N SER A 359 8.46 -26.59 20.86
CA SER A 359 7.93 -26.16 22.15
C SER A 359 6.65 -26.90 22.54
N LEU A 360 5.74 -27.14 21.59
CA LEU A 360 4.52 -27.93 21.81
C LEU A 360 4.82 -29.39 22.15
N LEU A 361 5.84 -29.99 21.52
CA LEU A 361 6.31 -31.34 21.87
C LEU A 361 6.91 -31.40 23.28
N SER A 362 7.62 -30.35 23.70
CA SER A 362 8.16 -30.29 25.08
C SER A 362 7.04 -30.20 26.12
N ILE A 363 5.99 -29.42 25.87
CA ILE A 363 4.85 -29.26 26.80
C ILE A 363 4.05 -30.56 26.90
N THR A 364 3.81 -31.25 25.78
CA THR A 364 3.09 -32.54 25.76
C THR A 364 3.89 -33.63 26.46
N LEU A 365 5.20 -33.70 26.25
CA LEU A 365 6.07 -34.63 26.97
C LEU A 365 6.12 -34.34 28.47
N TYR A 366 6.17 -33.06 28.88
CA TYR A 366 6.12 -32.69 30.30
C TYR A 366 4.82 -33.13 30.96
N SER A 367 3.69 -33.01 30.25
CA SER A 367 2.37 -33.38 30.76
C SER A 367 2.20 -34.89 30.96
N ILE A 368 2.89 -35.71 30.18
CA ILE A 368 2.86 -37.18 30.30
C ILE A 368 3.74 -37.66 31.46
N PHE A 369 4.82 -36.94 31.76
CA PHE A 369 5.83 -37.34 32.74
C PHE A 369 5.61 -36.87 34.17
N ILE A 370 4.56 -36.07 34.46
CA ILE A 370 4.19 -35.78 35.86
C ILE A 370 3.65 -37.08 36.45
N PRO A 371 4.41 -37.78 37.32
CA PRO A 371 3.97 -39.04 37.88
C PRO A 371 2.78 -38.75 38.79
N ARG A 372 1.67 -39.46 38.58
CA ARG A 372 0.62 -39.63 39.58
C ARG A 372 1.21 -40.37 40.78
N HIS A 373 1.99 -39.66 41.59
CA HIS A 373 2.34 -40.07 42.94
C HIS A 373 1.63 -39.12 43.90
N LEU A 374 0.36 -39.44 44.12
CA LEU A 374 -0.35 -39.26 45.39
C LEU A 374 -1.63 -40.09 45.36
#